data_AF-A0A0P0F8P9-F1
#
_entry.id   AF-A0A0P0F8P9-F1
#
_cell.length_a   1.000
_cell.length_b   1.000
_cell.length_c   1.000
_cell.angle_alpha   90.00
_cell.angle_beta   90.00
_cell.angle_gamma   90.00
#
_symmetry.space_group_name_H-M   'P 1'
#
loop_
_entity.id
_entity.type
_entity.pdbx_description
1 polymer ?
#
loop_
_entity_poly.entity_id
_entity_poly.type
_entity_poly.pdbx_seq_one_letter_code
_entity_poly.pdbx_strand_id
1 'polypeptide(L)'
;MAKSYLASWKKAKDRFEKTTGKKKPDPKSRFGKLFSKISSTGLEGALKSYDAATTVQDAQKHARAFQSAAGSYIPTLDAAGKAAKQDGDAVYAEACADMVASLNKIAGSVVTDLERFDGLPKTIDGYFKSPYWFKLLHKVAKQEMSLENVELYDKILKGKLSKAGPAEEAYKEYVAVRSPKEVNIGSGTRSACKKCADQGAWTDMPWDKVAKDLGVNLADTIGRLHSALAKGEI
;
A
#
# COMPACT_ATOMS: atom_id res chain seq x y z
N MET A 1 -11.38 7.50 16.56
CA MET A 1 -11.48 6.12 17.08
C MET A 1 -11.03 5.12 16.03
N ALA A 2 -10.39 4.02 16.44
CA ALA A 2 -9.99 2.95 15.54
C ALA A 2 -11.23 2.28 14.92
N LYS A 3 -11.14 1.85 13.65
CA LYS A 3 -12.22 1.10 13.00
C LYS A 3 -12.23 -0.32 13.58
N SER A 4 -13.41 -0.85 13.91
CA SER A 4 -13.55 -2.23 14.36
C SER A 4 -13.37 -3.20 13.18
N TYR A 5 -12.37 -4.07 13.27
CA TYR A 5 -12.15 -5.14 12.28
C TYR A 5 -12.55 -6.52 12.81
N LEU A 6 -12.81 -6.65 14.11
CA LEU A 6 -13.18 -7.91 14.74
C LEU A 6 -14.47 -8.50 14.13
N ALA A 7 -15.45 -7.67 13.82
CA ALA A 7 -16.69 -8.13 13.20
C ALA A 7 -16.46 -8.73 11.79
N SER A 8 -15.58 -8.12 11.00
CA SER A 8 -15.20 -8.62 9.68
C SER A 8 -14.46 -9.96 9.78
N TRP A 9 -13.55 -10.08 10.76
CA TRP A 9 -12.88 -11.34 11.05
C TRP A 9 -13.86 -12.44 11.45
N LYS A 10 -14.75 -12.17 12.41
CA LYS A 10 -15.77 -13.13 12.87
C LYS A 10 -16.66 -13.60 11.73
N LYS A 11 -17.12 -12.68 10.87
CA LYS A 11 -17.91 -13.03 9.68
C LYS A 11 -17.16 -13.98 8.73
N ALA A 12 -15.88 -13.71 8.46
CA ALA A 12 -15.06 -14.57 7.60
C ALA A 12 -14.84 -15.96 8.21
N LYS A 13 -14.56 -15.99 9.52
CA LYS A 13 -14.43 -17.23 10.30
C LYS A 13 -15.73 -18.03 10.28
N ASP A 14 -16.87 -17.42 10.61
CA ASP A 14 -18.16 -18.09 10.64
C ASP A 14 -18.54 -18.66 9.26
N ARG A 15 -18.21 -17.95 8.17
CA ARG A 15 -18.40 -18.48 6.81
C ARG A 15 -17.53 -19.71 6.58
N PHE A 16 -16.24 -19.66 6.93
CA PHE A 16 -15.34 -20.80 6.80
C PHE A 16 -15.85 -22.02 7.59
N GLU A 17 -16.27 -21.82 8.84
CA GLU A 17 -16.77 -22.88 9.70
C GLU A 17 -18.04 -23.52 9.14
N LYS A 18 -18.97 -22.70 8.61
CA LYS A 18 -20.20 -23.19 7.96
C LYS A 18 -19.92 -23.96 6.67
N THR A 19 -19.02 -23.48 5.83
CA THR A 19 -18.71 -24.12 4.54
C THR A 19 -17.96 -25.44 4.71
N THR A 20 -17.02 -25.49 5.65
CA THR A 20 -16.14 -26.66 5.81
C THR A 20 -16.58 -27.63 6.89
N GLY A 21 -17.48 -27.22 7.78
CA GLY A 21 -17.79 -27.93 9.03
C GLY A 21 -16.61 -27.95 10.03
N LYS A 22 -15.51 -27.25 9.74
CA LYS A 22 -14.27 -27.25 10.53
C LYS A 22 -14.08 -25.89 11.20
N LYS A 23 -13.77 -25.89 12.50
CA LYS A 23 -13.43 -24.68 13.27
C LYS A 23 -12.10 -24.04 12.86
N LYS A 24 -11.25 -24.81 12.18
CA LYS A 24 -9.94 -24.38 11.72
C LYS A 24 -9.53 -25.18 10.48
N PRO A 25 -8.58 -24.66 9.70
CA PRO A 25 -7.93 -25.40 8.64
C PRO A 25 -7.50 -26.81 9.07
N ASP A 26 -7.67 -27.78 8.17
CA ASP A 26 -7.60 -29.21 8.44
C ASP A 26 -6.29 -29.62 9.12
N PRO A 27 -6.33 -30.13 10.37
CA PRO A 27 -5.16 -30.63 11.08
C PRO A 27 -4.57 -31.91 10.47
N LYS A 28 -5.29 -32.58 9.55
CA LYS A 28 -4.82 -33.72 8.76
C LYS A 28 -4.23 -33.32 7.41
N SER A 29 -4.35 -32.06 6.99
CA SER A 29 -3.61 -31.59 5.80
C SER A 29 -2.11 -31.70 6.03
N ARG A 30 -1.31 -31.72 4.97
CA ARG A 30 0.16 -31.61 5.05
C ARG A 30 0.65 -30.39 5.83
N PHE A 31 -0.21 -29.40 6.08
CA PHE A 31 0.03 -28.19 6.87
C PHE A 31 -0.55 -28.23 8.30
N GLY A 32 -1.16 -29.34 8.72
CA GLY A 32 -1.78 -29.47 10.04
C GLY A 32 -0.80 -29.26 11.22
N LYS A 33 0.47 -29.65 11.05
CA LYS A 33 1.56 -29.37 12.02
C LYS A 33 1.98 -27.89 12.06
N LEU A 34 1.71 -27.12 11.01
CA LEU A 34 1.95 -25.67 10.99
C LEU A 34 0.78 -24.93 11.62
N PHE A 35 -0.45 -25.35 11.36
CA PHE A 35 -1.64 -24.83 12.03
C PHE A 35 -1.75 -25.18 13.51
N SER A 36 -1.11 -26.26 13.97
CA SER A 36 -1.00 -26.54 15.41
C SER A 36 -0.02 -25.58 16.11
N LYS A 37 0.94 -25.01 15.37
CA LYS A 37 1.91 -24.02 15.87
C LYS A 37 1.42 -22.58 15.73
N ILE A 38 0.55 -22.30 14.75
CA ILE A 38 0.05 -20.95 14.44
C ILE A 38 -1.44 -20.88 14.79
N SER A 39 -1.76 -20.23 15.92
CA SER A 39 -3.14 -20.11 16.39
C SER A 39 -3.84 -18.87 15.81
N SER A 40 -5.08 -19.05 15.35
CA SER A 40 -5.96 -17.93 14.99
C SER A 40 -6.37 -17.07 16.18
N THR A 41 -6.15 -17.54 17.41
CA THR A 41 -6.37 -16.74 18.63
C THR A 41 -5.45 -15.53 18.71
N GLY A 42 -4.26 -15.58 18.11
CA GLY A 42 -3.38 -14.42 18.00
C GLY A 42 -4.00 -13.29 17.16
N LEU A 43 -4.66 -13.64 16.05
CA LEU A 43 -5.40 -12.68 15.22
C LEU A 43 -6.59 -12.10 15.97
N GLU A 44 -7.46 -12.98 16.50
CA GLU A 44 -8.69 -12.54 17.16
C GLU A 44 -8.42 -11.75 18.44
N GLY A 45 -7.41 -12.17 19.22
CA GLY A 45 -6.96 -11.47 20.43
C GLY A 45 -6.40 -10.09 20.09
N ALA A 46 -5.53 -10.00 19.08
CA ALA A 46 -5.01 -8.71 18.64
C ALA A 46 -6.12 -7.77 18.14
N LEU A 47 -7.10 -8.28 17.37
CA LEU A 47 -8.24 -7.48 16.94
C LEU A 47 -9.16 -7.06 18.09
N LYS A 48 -9.40 -7.92 19.09
CA LYS A 48 -10.15 -7.55 20.29
C LYS A 48 -9.46 -6.42 21.05
N SER A 49 -8.16 -6.54 21.27
CA SER A 49 -7.39 -5.50 21.96
C SER A 49 -7.28 -4.23 21.12
N TYR A 50 -7.21 -4.33 19.80
CA TYR A 50 -7.24 -3.20 18.89
C TYR A 50 -8.56 -2.43 18.97
N ASP A 51 -9.69 -3.15 18.91
CA ASP A 51 -11.02 -2.56 19.01
C ASP A 51 -11.29 -1.96 20.40
N ALA A 52 -10.67 -2.51 21.45
CA ALA A 52 -10.77 -2.02 22.83
C ALA A 52 -9.76 -0.90 23.17
N ALA A 53 -8.84 -0.56 22.27
CA ALA A 53 -7.81 0.43 22.53
C ALA A 53 -8.40 1.83 22.68
N THR A 54 -8.07 2.50 23.79
CA THR A 54 -8.53 3.87 24.10
C THR A 54 -7.50 4.93 23.71
N THR A 55 -6.23 4.53 23.49
CA THR A 55 -5.14 5.41 23.08
C THR A 55 -4.59 5.04 21.70
N VAL A 56 -3.95 6.00 21.02
CA VAL A 56 -3.29 5.74 19.73
C VAL A 56 -2.12 4.77 19.91
N GLN A 57 -1.38 4.88 21.01
CA GLN A 57 -0.25 4.00 21.33
C GLN A 57 -0.70 2.55 21.51
N ASP A 58 -1.80 2.32 22.22
CA ASP A 58 -2.37 0.98 22.39
C ASP A 58 -2.90 0.43 21.07
N ALA A 59 -3.62 1.26 20.30
CA ALA A 59 -4.10 0.87 18.97
C ALA A 59 -2.94 0.48 18.05
N GLN A 60 -1.86 1.26 18.03
CA GLN A 60 -0.65 0.98 17.25
C GLN A 60 0.01 -0.34 17.69
N LYS A 61 0.17 -0.57 19.01
CA LYS A 61 0.70 -1.82 19.57
C LYS A 61 -0.11 -3.03 19.12
N HIS A 62 -1.44 -2.97 19.24
CA HIS A 62 -2.32 -4.09 18.89
C HIS A 62 -2.44 -4.30 17.39
N ALA A 63 -2.39 -3.23 16.58
CA ALA A 63 -2.31 -3.33 15.13
C ALA A 63 -1.01 -4.02 14.66
N ARG A 64 0.14 -3.73 15.28
CA ARG A 64 1.40 -4.45 14.98
C ARG A 64 1.34 -5.91 15.40
N ALA A 65 0.74 -6.21 16.56
CA ALA A 65 0.51 -7.59 16.98
C ALA A 65 -0.37 -8.35 15.98
N PHE A 66 -1.42 -7.71 15.46
CA PHE A 66 -2.24 -8.27 14.39
C PHE A 66 -1.44 -8.51 13.12
N GLN A 67 -0.65 -7.53 12.64
CA GLN A 67 0.17 -7.70 11.44
C GLN A 67 1.14 -8.88 11.55
N SER A 68 1.80 -9.04 12.70
CA SER A 68 2.71 -10.16 12.94
C SER A 68 1.97 -11.51 12.88
N ALA A 69 0.82 -11.61 13.54
CA ALA A 69 -0.02 -12.81 13.50
C ALA A 69 -0.54 -13.10 12.07
N ALA A 70 -0.96 -12.06 11.34
CA ALA A 70 -1.45 -12.16 9.97
C ALA A 70 -0.36 -12.59 8.99
N GLY A 71 0.85 -12.06 9.12
CA GLY A 71 2.00 -12.42 8.31
C GLY A 71 2.39 -13.90 8.42
N SER A 72 2.06 -14.55 9.54
CA SER A 72 2.27 -15.99 9.71
C SER A 72 1.05 -16.82 9.27
N TYR A 73 -0.15 -16.38 9.61
CA TYR A 73 -1.38 -17.15 9.41
C TYR A 73 -1.84 -17.17 7.94
N ILE A 74 -1.82 -16.02 7.26
CA ILE A 74 -2.33 -15.89 5.88
C ILE A 74 -1.58 -16.80 4.90
N PRO A 75 -0.23 -16.82 4.87
CA PRO A 75 0.50 -17.71 3.96
C PRO A 75 0.24 -19.19 4.24
N THR A 76 0.11 -19.56 5.53
CA THR A 76 -0.18 -20.93 5.93
C THR A 76 -1.58 -21.36 5.46
N LEU A 77 -2.56 -20.46 5.52
CA LEU A 77 -3.93 -20.67 5.02
C LEU A 77 -4.00 -20.79 3.50
N ASP A 78 -3.30 -19.91 2.79
CA ASP A 78 -3.20 -19.99 1.34
C ASP A 78 -2.56 -21.31 0.89
N ALA A 79 -1.48 -21.74 1.55
CA ALA A 79 -0.82 -23.00 1.25
C ALA A 79 -1.74 -24.22 1.50
N ALA A 80 -2.53 -24.20 2.58
CA ALA A 80 -3.51 -25.25 2.85
C ALA A 80 -4.65 -25.28 1.85
N GLY A 81 -5.17 -24.13 1.41
CA GLY A 81 -6.16 -24.07 0.35
C GLY A 81 -5.63 -24.65 -0.97
N LYS A 82 -4.39 -24.31 -1.33
CA LYS A 82 -3.71 -24.87 -2.51
C LYS A 82 -3.48 -26.38 -2.42
N ALA A 83 -3.18 -26.91 -1.23
CA ALA A 83 -3.07 -28.36 -1.03
C ALA A 83 -4.40 -29.08 -1.20
N ALA A 84 -5.44 -28.59 -0.54
CA ALA A 84 -6.77 -29.17 -0.65
C ALA A 84 -7.25 -29.23 -2.11
N LYS A 85 -6.93 -28.19 -2.89
CA LYS A 85 -7.20 -28.18 -4.33
C LYS A 85 -6.47 -29.31 -5.09
N GLN A 86 -5.23 -29.61 -4.72
CA GLN A 86 -4.47 -30.73 -5.29
C GLN A 86 -5.02 -32.09 -4.87
N ASP A 87 -5.53 -32.19 -3.64
CA ASP A 87 -6.12 -33.40 -3.07
C ASP A 87 -7.59 -33.62 -3.49
N GLY A 88 -8.15 -32.73 -4.31
CA GLY A 88 -9.53 -32.81 -4.83
C GLY A 88 -10.61 -32.23 -3.91
N ASP A 89 -10.26 -31.63 -2.77
CA ASP A 89 -11.19 -30.97 -1.85
C ASP A 89 -11.41 -29.49 -2.26
N ALA A 90 -12.21 -29.31 -3.31
CA ALA A 90 -12.53 -28.00 -3.87
C ALA A 90 -13.27 -27.08 -2.88
N VAL A 91 -14.20 -27.64 -2.09
CA VAL A 91 -15.00 -26.88 -1.11
C VAL A 91 -14.11 -26.24 -0.05
N TYR A 92 -13.18 -27.02 0.50
CA TYR A 92 -12.25 -26.51 1.49
C TYR A 92 -11.22 -25.54 0.87
N ALA A 93 -10.75 -25.81 -0.34
CA ALA A 93 -9.83 -24.92 -1.06
C ALA A 93 -10.44 -23.52 -1.28
N GLU A 94 -11.70 -23.47 -1.73
CA GLU A 94 -12.43 -22.22 -1.91
C GLU A 94 -12.68 -21.49 -0.59
N ALA A 95 -13.07 -22.21 0.47
CA ALA A 95 -13.26 -21.63 1.79
C ALA A 95 -11.97 -21.00 2.35
N CYS A 96 -10.81 -21.65 2.15
CA CYS A 96 -9.51 -21.09 2.49
C CYS A 96 -9.21 -19.81 1.68
N ALA A 97 -9.46 -19.81 0.37
CA ALA A 97 -9.23 -18.65 -0.48
C ALA A 97 -10.09 -17.44 -0.08
N ASP A 98 -11.38 -17.67 0.22
CA ASP A 98 -12.32 -16.66 0.71
C ASP A 98 -11.85 -16.02 2.02
N MET A 99 -11.36 -16.87 2.94
CA MET A 99 -10.86 -16.44 4.24
C MET A 99 -9.53 -15.68 4.12
N VAL A 100 -8.63 -16.11 3.23
CA VAL A 100 -7.39 -15.38 2.86
C VAL A 100 -7.73 -14.01 2.31
N ALA A 101 -8.67 -13.91 1.36
CA ALA A 101 -9.09 -12.64 0.77
C ALA A 101 -9.63 -11.68 1.85
N SER A 102 -10.47 -12.20 2.75
CA SER A 102 -11.01 -11.43 3.87
C SER A 102 -9.92 -10.94 4.83
N LEU A 103 -8.97 -11.79 5.19
CA LEU A 103 -7.84 -11.44 6.05
C LEU A 103 -6.89 -10.43 5.39
N ASN A 104 -6.60 -10.57 4.10
CA ASN A 104 -5.81 -9.59 3.36
C ASN A 104 -6.48 -8.21 3.34
N LYS A 105 -7.81 -8.14 3.21
CA LYS A 105 -8.55 -6.88 3.29
C LYS A 105 -8.44 -6.23 4.68
N ILE A 106 -8.55 -7.02 5.74
CA ILE A 106 -8.37 -6.55 7.11
C ILE A 106 -6.92 -6.07 7.30
N ALA A 107 -5.93 -6.87 6.90
CA ALA A 107 -4.52 -6.54 7.01
C ALA A 107 -4.16 -5.25 6.27
N GLY A 108 -4.63 -5.06 5.04
CA GLY A 108 -4.43 -3.79 4.32
C GLY A 108 -5.04 -2.58 5.02
N SER A 109 -6.21 -2.76 5.66
CA SER A 109 -6.84 -1.69 6.44
C SER A 109 -6.04 -1.37 7.71
N VAL A 110 -5.52 -2.39 8.40
CA VAL A 110 -4.67 -2.23 9.58
C VAL A 110 -3.32 -1.59 9.23
N VAL A 111 -2.72 -1.93 8.07
CA VAL A 111 -1.53 -1.23 7.54
C VAL A 111 -1.82 0.26 7.39
N THR A 112 -2.95 0.60 6.76
CA THR A 112 -3.36 2.00 6.54
C THR A 112 -3.52 2.74 7.88
N ASP A 113 -4.12 2.09 8.89
CA ASP A 113 -4.25 2.66 10.23
C ASP A 113 -2.89 2.85 10.91
N LEU A 114 -1.97 1.88 10.78
CA LEU A 114 -0.61 1.97 11.32
C LEU A 114 0.18 3.13 10.71
N GLU A 115 0.10 3.31 9.40
CA GLU A 115 0.76 4.43 8.72
C GLU A 115 0.27 5.78 9.23
N ARG A 116 -1.02 5.89 9.57
CA ARG A 116 -1.56 7.07 10.24
C ARG A 116 -1.03 7.21 11.67
N PHE A 117 -0.94 6.11 12.43
CA PHE A 117 -0.47 6.14 13.82
C PHE A 117 1.04 6.41 13.96
N ASP A 118 1.83 5.98 12.99
CA ASP A 118 3.29 6.18 12.94
C ASP A 118 3.67 7.66 12.70
N GLY A 119 2.68 8.48 12.33
CA GLY A 119 2.83 9.91 12.11
C GLY A 119 3.29 10.25 10.70
N LEU A 120 3.59 11.54 10.49
CA LEU A 120 3.96 12.07 9.19
C LEU A 120 5.28 11.44 8.68
N PRO A 121 5.36 11.08 7.38
CA PRO A 121 6.62 10.65 6.79
C PRO A 121 7.69 11.73 6.89
N LYS A 122 8.92 11.32 7.22
CA LYS A 122 10.08 12.21 7.43
C LYS A 122 10.77 12.64 6.13
N THR A 123 10.47 11.97 5.02
CA THR A 123 11.04 12.24 3.69
C THR A 123 9.93 12.24 2.64
N ILE A 124 10.16 12.91 1.51
CA ILE A 124 9.21 12.94 0.38
C ILE A 124 8.90 11.50 -0.08
N ASP A 125 9.91 10.67 -0.31
CA ASP A 125 9.76 9.24 -0.62
C ASP A 125 8.81 8.50 0.33
N GLY A 126 8.81 8.85 1.61
CA GLY A 126 7.97 8.22 2.61
C GLY A 126 6.48 8.39 2.31
N TYR A 127 6.08 9.52 1.72
CA TYR A 127 4.69 9.74 1.27
C TYR A 127 4.32 8.81 0.12
N PHE A 128 5.26 8.48 -0.78
CA PHE A 128 4.99 7.59 -1.92
C PHE A 128 5.05 6.10 -1.54
N LYS A 129 5.80 5.76 -0.48
CA LYS A 129 5.94 4.38 0.02
C LYS A 129 4.79 3.94 0.92
N SER A 130 4.07 4.88 1.53
CA SER A 130 2.87 4.60 2.33
C SER A 130 1.60 4.76 1.48
N PRO A 131 0.80 3.70 1.27
CA PRO A 131 -0.52 3.81 0.64
C PRO A 131 -1.44 4.86 1.27
N TYR A 132 -1.41 5.01 2.60
CA TYR A 132 -2.21 6.03 3.29
C TYR A 132 -1.77 7.44 2.91
N TRP A 133 -0.49 7.76 3.10
CA TRP A 133 0.05 9.09 2.85
C TRP A 133 0.05 9.44 1.36
N PHE A 134 0.31 8.46 0.48
CA PHE A 134 0.26 8.65 -0.97
C PHE A 134 -1.15 9.04 -1.43
N LYS A 135 -2.18 8.37 -0.89
CA LYS A 135 -3.58 8.69 -1.20
C LYS A 135 -3.96 10.10 -0.78
N LEU A 136 -3.51 10.54 0.40
CA LEU A 136 -3.76 11.91 0.87
C LEU A 136 -2.99 12.95 0.05
N LEU A 137 -1.73 12.69 -0.25
CA LEU A 137 -0.92 13.55 -1.12
C LEU A 137 -1.57 13.73 -2.50
N HIS A 138 -2.03 12.64 -3.10
CA HIS A 138 -2.74 12.65 -4.38
C HIS A 138 -4.06 13.43 -4.31
N LYS A 139 -4.79 13.37 -3.18
CA LYS A 139 -6.02 14.13 -2.98
C LYS A 139 -5.72 15.64 -2.97
N VAL A 140 -4.71 16.06 -2.21
CA VAL A 140 -4.30 17.47 -2.11
C VAL A 140 -3.75 17.99 -3.44
N ALA A 141 -2.86 17.24 -4.09
CA ALA A 141 -2.32 17.61 -5.40
C ALA A 141 -3.42 17.79 -6.46
N LYS A 142 -4.48 16.97 -6.42
CA LYS A 142 -5.63 17.14 -7.31
C LYS A 142 -6.41 18.42 -7.03
N GLN A 143 -6.59 18.80 -5.76
CA GLN A 143 -7.26 20.06 -5.39
C GLN A 143 -6.46 21.29 -5.82
N GLU A 144 -5.13 21.17 -5.82
CA GLU A 144 -4.20 22.23 -6.22
C GLU A 144 -3.90 22.25 -7.72
N MET A 145 -4.51 21.35 -8.51
CA MET A 145 -4.22 21.18 -9.93
C MET A 145 -2.72 20.96 -10.21
N SER A 146 -2.05 20.20 -9.33
CA SER A 146 -0.62 19.92 -9.36
C SER A 146 -0.30 18.41 -9.42
N LEU A 147 -1.30 17.61 -9.83
CA LEU A 147 -1.26 16.15 -9.79
C LEU A 147 -0.12 15.57 -10.64
N GLU A 148 0.24 16.23 -11.72
CA GLU A 148 1.33 15.87 -12.62
C GLU A 148 2.68 15.73 -11.88
N ASN A 149 2.93 16.54 -10.85
CA ASN A 149 4.15 16.43 -10.04
C ASN A 149 4.19 15.11 -9.27
N VAL A 150 3.05 14.67 -8.72
CA VAL A 150 2.93 13.40 -8.00
C VAL A 150 3.07 12.23 -8.97
N GLU A 151 2.38 12.28 -10.12
CA GLU A 151 2.41 11.21 -11.11
C GLU A 151 3.82 10.97 -11.66
N LEU A 152 4.53 12.03 -12.06
CA LEU A 152 5.87 11.90 -12.62
C LEU A 152 6.88 11.44 -11.55
N TYR A 153 6.82 12.00 -10.34
CA TYR A 153 7.72 11.59 -9.26
C TYR A 153 7.53 10.11 -8.89
N ASP A 154 6.28 9.61 -8.86
CA ASP A 154 5.99 8.19 -8.61
C ASP A 154 6.62 7.28 -9.68
N LYS A 155 6.55 7.69 -10.96
CA LYS A 155 7.19 6.95 -12.07
C LYS A 155 8.71 6.89 -11.92
N ILE A 156 9.33 8.01 -11.53
CA ILE A 156 10.78 8.08 -11.30
C ILE A 156 11.17 7.19 -10.11
N LEU A 157 10.50 7.36 -8.96
CA LEU A 157 10.80 6.65 -7.73
C LEU A 157 10.66 5.12 -7.88
N LYS A 158 9.69 4.67 -8.68
CA LYS A 158 9.47 3.24 -9.00
C LYS A 158 10.41 2.70 -10.09
N GLY A 159 11.36 3.50 -10.59
CA GLY A 159 12.30 3.09 -11.63
C GLY A 159 11.66 2.77 -12.98
N LYS A 160 10.42 3.25 -13.22
CA LYS A 160 9.66 2.93 -14.44
C LYS A 160 10.22 3.59 -15.69
N LEU A 161 11.06 4.61 -15.53
CA LEU A 161 11.63 5.40 -16.63
C LEU A 161 13.05 4.95 -17.01
N SER A 162 13.46 3.75 -16.59
CA SER A 162 14.76 3.15 -16.90
C SER A 162 14.88 2.61 -18.35
N LYS A 163 13.77 2.59 -19.10
CA LYS A 163 13.71 2.08 -20.47
C LYS A 163 13.33 3.20 -21.44
N ALA A 164 13.84 3.12 -22.67
CA ALA A 164 13.69 4.16 -23.68
C ALA A 164 12.22 4.55 -23.95
N GLY A 165 11.33 3.58 -24.24
CA GLY A 165 9.92 3.85 -24.52
C GLY A 165 9.20 4.60 -23.38
N PRO A 166 9.18 4.05 -22.13
CA PRO A 166 8.61 4.75 -20.99
C PRO A 166 9.22 6.13 -20.71
N ALA A 167 10.53 6.29 -20.94
CA ALA A 167 11.20 7.58 -20.77
C ALA A 167 10.78 8.60 -21.83
N GLU A 168 10.65 8.19 -23.08
CA GLU A 168 10.14 9.01 -24.18
C GLU A 168 8.70 9.44 -23.94
N GLU A 169 7.83 8.51 -23.54
CA GLU A 169 6.43 8.79 -23.19
C GLU A 169 6.35 9.81 -22.05
N ALA A 170 7.10 9.59 -20.96
CA ALA A 170 7.12 10.50 -19.83
C ALA A 170 7.66 11.88 -20.19
N TYR A 171 8.68 11.96 -21.07
CA TYR A 171 9.18 13.24 -21.56
C TYR A 171 8.08 14.01 -22.31
N LYS A 172 7.39 13.35 -23.26
CA LYS A 172 6.35 13.99 -24.07
C LYS A 172 5.10 14.35 -23.26
N GLU A 173 4.77 13.56 -22.25
CA GLU A 173 3.58 13.78 -21.41
C GLU A 173 3.80 14.88 -20.36
N TYR A 174 5.00 14.97 -19.77
CA TYR A 174 5.24 15.82 -18.59
C TYR A 174 6.37 16.86 -18.73
N VAL A 175 7.41 16.61 -19.53
CA VAL A 175 8.64 17.42 -19.49
C VAL A 175 8.75 18.37 -20.67
N ALA A 176 8.29 17.96 -21.85
CA ALA A 176 8.35 18.77 -23.06
C ALA A 176 7.61 20.11 -22.87
N VAL A 177 8.10 21.15 -23.52
CA VAL A 177 7.41 22.45 -23.51
C VAL A 177 6.03 22.27 -24.15
N ARG A 178 4.98 22.73 -23.47
CA ARG A 178 3.56 22.55 -23.84
C ARG A 178 3.09 21.09 -23.80
N SER A 179 3.75 20.23 -23.03
CA SER A 179 3.24 18.88 -22.78
C SER A 179 1.88 18.93 -22.04
N PRO A 180 0.99 17.96 -22.24
CA PRO A 180 -0.35 17.98 -21.65
C PRO A 180 -0.37 18.02 -20.11
N LYS A 181 0.68 17.51 -19.47
CA LYS A 181 0.88 17.52 -18.01
C LYS A 181 2.21 18.17 -17.63
N GLU A 182 2.50 19.31 -18.27
CA GLU A 182 3.78 20.00 -18.12
C GLU A 182 4.11 20.30 -16.65
N VAL A 183 5.19 19.71 -16.16
CA VAL A 183 5.69 19.96 -14.81
C VAL A 183 6.54 21.24 -14.78
N ASN A 184 6.45 21.99 -13.69
CA ASN A 184 7.32 23.14 -13.47
C ASN A 184 8.71 22.67 -13.01
N ILE A 185 9.72 22.80 -13.88
CA ILE A 185 11.10 22.39 -13.60
C ILE A 185 12.08 23.47 -14.07
N GLY A 186 13.30 23.47 -13.51
CA GLY A 186 14.31 24.47 -13.83
C GLY A 186 14.69 24.48 -15.32
N SER A 187 15.02 25.66 -15.85
CA SER A 187 15.42 25.83 -17.25
C SER A 187 16.64 24.98 -17.63
N GLY A 188 17.61 24.83 -16.72
CA GLY A 188 18.77 23.96 -16.89
C GLY A 188 18.39 22.48 -16.99
N THR A 189 17.51 22.00 -16.09
CA THR A 189 16.99 20.62 -16.12
C THR A 189 16.25 20.35 -17.42
N ARG A 190 15.36 21.27 -17.82
CA ARG A 190 14.60 21.16 -19.07
C ARG A 190 15.51 21.13 -20.30
N SER A 191 16.54 21.98 -20.33
CA SER A 191 17.52 22.00 -21.42
C SER A 191 18.30 20.69 -21.53
N ALA A 192 18.67 20.10 -20.39
CA ALA A 192 19.34 18.80 -20.37
C ALA A 192 18.41 17.68 -20.89
N CYS A 193 17.15 17.64 -20.45
CA CYS A 193 16.17 16.68 -20.95
C CYS A 193 15.95 16.83 -22.46
N LYS A 194 15.82 18.08 -22.94
CA LYS A 194 15.67 18.36 -24.37
C LYS A 194 16.87 17.86 -25.19
N LYS A 195 18.09 18.06 -24.70
CA LYS A 195 19.30 17.56 -25.37
C LYS A 195 19.27 16.04 -25.52
N CYS A 196 18.89 15.31 -24.47
CA CYS A 196 18.73 13.85 -24.55
C CYS A 196 17.64 13.44 -25.55
N ALA A 197 16.49 14.13 -25.51
CA ALA A 197 15.38 13.87 -26.42
C ALA A 197 15.75 14.10 -27.90
N ASP A 198 16.46 15.20 -28.21
CA ASP A 198 16.91 15.52 -29.57
C ASP A 198 17.90 14.48 -30.13
N GLN A 199 18.60 13.77 -29.25
CA GLN A 199 19.56 12.71 -29.60
C GLN A 199 18.96 11.29 -29.56
N GLY A 200 17.69 11.15 -29.15
CA GLY A 200 17.09 9.84 -28.89
C GLY A 200 17.73 9.09 -27.71
N ALA A 201 18.49 9.79 -26.86
CA ALA A 201 19.22 9.24 -25.72
C ALA A 201 18.29 9.08 -24.50
N TRP A 202 17.21 8.32 -24.67
CA TRP A 202 16.11 8.22 -23.70
C TRP A 202 16.51 7.57 -22.37
N THR A 203 17.49 6.66 -22.40
CA THR A 203 18.04 6.03 -21.19
C THR A 203 18.97 6.95 -20.39
N ASP A 204 19.47 8.01 -21.03
CA ASP A 204 20.40 8.98 -20.43
C ASP A 204 19.66 10.22 -19.92
N MET A 205 18.33 10.21 -19.96
CA MET A 205 17.50 11.31 -19.47
C MET A 205 17.81 11.57 -17.98
N PRO A 206 18.04 12.83 -17.58
CA PRO A 206 18.47 13.17 -16.22
C PRO A 206 17.28 13.18 -15.24
N TRP A 207 16.64 12.02 -15.05
CA TRP A 207 15.48 11.85 -14.18
C TRP A 207 15.75 12.18 -12.71
N ASP A 208 17.01 12.07 -12.27
CA ASP A 208 17.47 12.50 -10.96
C ASP A 208 17.34 14.02 -10.77
N LYS A 209 17.70 14.81 -11.79
CA LYS A 209 17.53 16.27 -11.78
C LYS A 209 16.06 16.66 -11.84
N VAL A 210 15.28 15.95 -12.67
CA VAL A 210 13.82 16.13 -12.73
C VAL A 210 13.20 15.85 -11.37
N ALA A 211 13.55 14.73 -10.72
CA ALA A 211 13.05 14.40 -9.38
C ALA A 211 13.43 15.44 -8.34
N LYS A 212 14.63 16.03 -8.42
CA LYS A 212 15.05 17.10 -7.50
C LYS A 212 14.17 18.35 -7.66
N ASP A 213 13.91 18.79 -8.89
CA ASP A 213 13.04 19.93 -9.16
C ASP A 213 11.59 19.66 -8.72
N LEU A 214 11.06 18.47 -9.04
CA LEU A 214 9.75 18.03 -8.55
C LEU A 214 9.69 17.97 -7.03
N GLY A 215 10.77 17.59 -6.36
CA GLY A 215 10.86 17.56 -4.90
C GLY A 215 10.59 18.94 -4.27
N VAL A 216 11.02 20.02 -4.93
CA VAL A 216 10.71 21.40 -4.50
C VAL A 216 9.21 21.67 -4.63
N ASN A 217 8.60 21.35 -5.77
CA ASN A 217 7.15 21.54 -5.97
C ASN A 217 6.33 20.71 -4.97
N LEU A 218 6.75 19.46 -4.73
CA LEU A 218 6.08 18.53 -3.83
C LEU A 218 6.19 18.98 -2.37
N ALA A 219 7.26 19.69 -1.98
CA ALA A 219 7.38 20.23 -0.63
C ALA A 219 6.22 21.17 -0.28
N ASP A 220 5.80 22.02 -1.22
CA ASP A 220 4.65 22.91 -1.04
C ASP A 220 3.34 22.14 -0.88
N THR A 221 3.10 21.14 -1.74
CA THR A 221 1.90 20.28 -1.66
C THR A 221 1.88 19.47 -0.36
N ILE A 222 3.04 18.99 0.11
CA ILE A 222 3.16 18.32 1.42
C ILE A 222 2.86 19.31 2.56
N GLY A 223 3.36 20.54 2.50
CA GLY A 223 3.06 21.57 3.49
C GLY A 223 1.56 21.88 3.57
N ARG A 224 0.87 21.93 2.43
CA ARG A 224 -0.59 22.10 2.39
C ARG A 224 -1.35 20.89 2.90
N LEU A 225 -0.88 19.67 2.62
CA LEU A 225 -1.40 18.46 3.25
C LEU A 225 -1.29 18.55 4.78
N HIS A 226 -0.15 18.99 5.32
CA HIS A 226 0.03 19.16 6.76
C HIS A 226 -0.94 20.19 7.34
N SER A 227 -1.13 21.32 6.66
CA SER A 227 -2.12 22.33 7.05
C SER A 227 -3.54 21.75 7.05
N ALA A 228 -3.93 21.01 6.00
CA ALA A 228 -5.26 20.40 5.90
C ALA A 228 -5.51 19.39 7.02
N LEU A 229 -4.51 18.58 7.37
CA LEU A 229 -4.57 17.65 8.51
C LEU A 229 -4.74 18.39 9.83
N ALA A 230 -3.98 19.46 10.06
CA ALA A 230 -4.07 20.25 11.28
C ALA A 230 -5.44 20.92 11.46
N LYS A 231 -6.10 21.29 10.35
CA LYS A 231 -7.44 21.88 10.34
C LYS A 231 -8.58 20.85 10.34
N GLY A 232 -8.28 19.56 10.19
CA GLY A 232 -9.30 18.50 10.07
C GLY A 232 -10.08 18.52 8.75
N GLU A 233 -9.50 19.10 7.69
CA GLU A 233 -10.12 19.25 6.36
C GLU A 233 -9.94 17.98 5.49
N ILE A 234 -9.14 17.02 5.94
CA ILE A 234 -8.81 15.79 5.19
C ILE A 234 -8.85 14.52 6.01
#